data_AF-A0A9X6NFU1-F1
#
_entry.id   AF-A0A9X6NFU1-F1
#
_cell.length_a   1.000
_cell.length_b   1.000
_cell.length_c   1.000
_cell.angle_alpha   90.00
_cell.angle_beta   90.00
_cell.angle_gamma   90.00
#
_symmetry.space_group_name_H-M   'P 1'
#
loop_
_entity.id
_entity.type
_entity.pdbx_description
1 polymer ?
#
loop_
_entity_poly.entity_id
_entity_poly.type
_entity_poly.pdbx_seq_one_letter_code
_entity_poly.pdbx_strand_id
1 'polypeptide(L)'
;MREGKPSYWKFMKELLVVPGTITTSKLSLLRGMACSRDESQLHEVLMAAIDPDIVRSQDENAVFGYLNKFNEAHVMTWEFVQREWSNPLLTNRANVVATFGSSLKTKWRIDQLKALFERAKGGKDAKDIPEGATFVRAIERAEINRLWVEKHGGNIAALVSQLTPGTDIPPTA
;
A
#
# COMPACT_ATOMS: atom_id res chain seq x y z
N MET A 1 -1.75 -17.29 -5.72
CA MET A 1 -3.02 -16.80 -6.29
C MET A 1 -2.85 -16.12 -7.63
N ARG A 2 -1.76 -15.39 -7.88
CA ARG A 2 -1.44 -14.76 -9.17
C ARG A 2 -1.64 -15.63 -10.42
N GLU A 3 -1.37 -16.93 -10.32
CA GLU A 3 -1.54 -17.93 -11.38
C GLU A 3 -2.49 -19.08 -10.96
N GLY A 4 -3.18 -18.92 -9.83
CA GLY A 4 -4.03 -19.96 -9.24
C GLY A 4 -5.44 -19.96 -9.81
N LYS A 5 -6.15 -21.09 -9.69
CA LYS A 5 -7.57 -21.18 -10.06
C LYS A 5 -8.41 -20.24 -9.16
N PRO A 6 -9.45 -19.57 -9.69
CA PRO A 6 -10.35 -18.74 -8.89
C PRO A 6 -10.95 -19.45 -7.67
N SER A 7 -11.13 -20.78 -7.76
CA SER A 7 -11.61 -21.62 -6.66
C SER A 7 -10.72 -21.58 -5.41
N TYR A 8 -9.40 -21.42 -5.56
CA TYR A 8 -8.48 -21.29 -4.42
C TYR A 8 -8.67 -19.97 -3.68
N TRP A 9 -9.05 -18.92 -4.40
CA TRP A 9 -9.28 -17.60 -3.82
C TRP A 9 -10.52 -17.64 -2.94
N LYS A 10 -11.59 -18.20 -3.51
CA LYS A 10 -12.86 -18.41 -2.80
C LYS A 10 -12.66 -19.27 -1.55
N PHE A 11 -11.90 -20.37 -1.66
CA PHE A 11 -11.58 -21.22 -0.51
C PHE A 11 -10.85 -20.44 0.59
N MET A 12 -9.84 -19.63 0.26
CA MET A 12 -9.13 -18.80 1.24
C MET A 12 -10.06 -17.77 1.89
N LYS A 13 -10.95 -17.15 1.12
CA LYS A 13 -11.97 -16.22 1.65
C LYS A 13 -12.89 -16.90 2.65
N GLU A 14 -13.37 -18.09 2.33
CA GLU A 14 -14.23 -18.88 3.23
C GLU A 14 -13.52 -19.19 4.55
N LEU A 15 -12.22 -19.51 4.51
CA LEU A 15 -11.43 -19.76 5.71
C LEU A 15 -11.26 -18.52 6.62
N LEU A 16 -11.33 -17.29 6.10
CA LEU A 16 -11.18 -16.08 6.92
C LEU A 16 -12.28 -15.95 8.00
N VAL A 17 -13.47 -16.48 7.72
CA VAL A 17 -14.67 -16.36 8.56
C VAL A 17 -14.99 -17.64 9.33
N VAL A 18 -14.22 -18.71 9.15
CA VAL A 18 -14.40 -19.96 9.91
C VAL A 18 -14.10 -19.69 11.39
N PRO A 19 -15.04 -19.98 12.32
CA PRO A 19 -14.81 -19.86 13.75
C PRO A 19 -13.57 -20.65 14.18
N GLY A 20 -12.71 -20.03 14.99
CA GLY A 20 -11.46 -20.64 15.45
C GLY A 20 -10.26 -20.47 14.50
N THR A 21 -10.43 -19.82 13.34
CA THR A 21 -9.29 -19.42 12.51
C THR A 21 -8.46 -18.37 13.26
N ILE A 22 -7.28 -18.79 13.72
CA ILE A 22 -6.39 -17.93 14.50
C ILE A 22 -5.87 -16.76 13.66
N THR A 23 -5.57 -15.63 14.31
CA THR A 23 -5.17 -14.39 13.64
C THR A 23 -3.98 -14.55 12.70
N THR A 24 -2.97 -15.31 13.10
CA THR A 24 -1.77 -15.55 12.28
C THR A 24 -2.09 -16.30 10.98
N SER A 25 -3.05 -17.23 11.03
CA SER A 25 -3.57 -17.92 9.85
C SER A 25 -4.35 -16.95 8.96
N LYS A 26 -5.20 -16.08 9.53
CA LYS A 26 -5.91 -15.05 8.76
C LYS A 26 -4.94 -14.12 8.02
N LEU A 27 -3.87 -13.67 8.66
CA LEU A 27 -2.85 -12.85 8.01
C LEU A 27 -2.11 -13.59 6.88
N SER A 28 -1.84 -14.89 7.06
CA SER A 28 -1.22 -15.72 6.03
C SER A 28 -2.14 -15.90 4.81
N LEU A 29 -3.44 -16.10 5.04
CA LEU A 29 -4.47 -16.15 4.00
C LEU A 29 -4.55 -14.82 3.24
N LEU A 30 -4.67 -13.69 3.96
CA LEU A 30 -4.72 -12.36 3.37
C LEU A 30 -3.47 -12.03 2.56
N ARG A 31 -2.28 -12.42 3.04
CA ARG A 31 -1.03 -12.31 2.28
C ARG A 31 -1.07 -13.10 0.97
N GLY A 32 -1.62 -14.31 1.00
CA GLY A 32 -1.82 -15.14 -0.19
C GLY A 32 -2.84 -14.55 -1.17
N MET A 33 -3.92 -13.96 -0.65
CA MET A 33 -4.98 -13.33 -1.44
C MET A 33 -4.55 -11.99 -2.05
N ALA A 34 -3.68 -11.23 -1.38
CA ALA A 34 -3.16 -9.93 -1.81
C ALA A 34 -2.32 -9.98 -3.11
N CYS A 35 -1.90 -11.17 -3.56
CA CYS A 35 -1.20 -11.34 -4.84
C CYS A 35 -2.12 -11.58 -6.04
N SER A 36 -3.44 -11.40 -5.88
CA SER A 36 -4.38 -11.47 -7.00
C SER A 36 -4.15 -10.33 -8.00
N ARG A 37 -4.57 -10.56 -9.25
CA ARG A 37 -4.67 -9.53 -10.30
C ARG A 37 -6.11 -9.08 -10.55
N ASP A 38 -7.07 -9.76 -9.93
CA ASP A 38 -8.48 -9.43 -10.05
C ASP A 38 -8.82 -8.29 -9.09
N GLU A 39 -9.30 -7.18 -9.63
CA GLU A 39 -9.60 -5.97 -8.87
C GLU A 39 -10.70 -6.19 -7.82
N SER A 40 -11.71 -7.01 -8.14
CA SER A 40 -12.79 -7.30 -7.17
C SER A 40 -12.24 -8.06 -5.97
N GLN A 41 -11.34 -9.02 -6.20
CA GLN A 41 -10.67 -9.78 -5.15
C GLN A 41 -9.74 -8.89 -4.30
N LEU A 42 -8.99 -7.99 -4.94
CA LEU A 42 -8.14 -7.04 -4.22
C LEU A 42 -8.97 -6.08 -3.37
N HIS A 43 -10.13 -5.64 -3.88
CA HIS A 43 -11.06 -4.80 -3.12
C HIS A 43 -11.59 -5.53 -1.89
N GLU A 44 -11.91 -6.81 -2.00
CA GLU A 44 -12.32 -7.61 -0.83
C GLU A 44 -11.21 -7.74 0.22
N VAL A 45 -9.95 -7.90 -0.19
CA VAL A 45 -8.81 -7.89 0.73
C VAL A 45 -8.65 -6.54 1.42
N LEU A 46 -8.89 -5.44 0.70
CA LEU A 46 -8.86 -4.08 1.26
C LEU A 46 -9.97 -3.85 2.30
N MET A 47 -11.19 -4.33 2.02
CA MET A 47 -12.29 -4.27 2.99
C MET A 47 -11.99 -5.11 4.22
N ALA A 48 -11.48 -6.34 4.03
CA ALA A 48 -11.07 -7.20 5.13
C ALA A 48 -9.94 -6.60 5.96
N ALA A 49 -9.07 -5.78 5.36
CA ALA A 49 -7.95 -5.14 6.06
C ALA A 49 -8.41 -4.18 7.16
N ILE A 50 -9.55 -3.51 6.99
CA ILE A 50 -10.11 -2.57 7.96
C ILE A 50 -11.26 -3.17 8.78
N ASP A 51 -11.68 -4.39 8.50
CA ASP A 51 -12.74 -5.07 9.23
C ASP A 51 -12.20 -5.63 10.56
N PRO A 52 -12.63 -5.11 11.72
CA PRO A 52 -12.11 -5.53 13.03
C PRO A 52 -12.44 -6.99 13.38
N ASP A 53 -13.44 -7.60 12.75
CA ASP A 53 -13.80 -9.01 12.96
C ASP A 53 -12.86 -9.96 12.18
N ILE A 54 -12.20 -9.44 11.14
CA ILE A 54 -11.25 -10.19 10.32
C ILE A 54 -9.80 -9.86 10.73
N VAL A 55 -9.46 -8.58 10.83
CA VAL A 55 -8.10 -8.07 11.07
C VAL A 55 -8.11 -7.14 12.28
N ARG A 56 -7.21 -7.38 13.23
CA ARG A 56 -7.05 -6.47 14.38
C ARG A 56 -6.42 -5.15 13.90
N SER A 57 -6.76 -4.04 14.55
CA SER A 57 -6.23 -2.69 14.26
C SER A 57 -4.70 -2.62 14.13
N GLN A 58 -3.98 -3.32 15.02
CA GLN A 58 -2.52 -3.39 15.00
C GLN A 58 -1.94 -4.13 13.79
N ASP A 59 -2.72 -4.99 13.15
CA ASP A 59 -2.33 -5.81 12.00
C ASP A 59 -2.76 -5.21 10.65
N GLU A 60 -3.60 -4.15 10.63
CA GLU A 60 -4.05 -3.47 9.40
C GLU A 60 -2.88 -3.14 8.47
N ASN A 61 -1.82 -2.54 9.02
CA ASN A 61 -0.66 -2.10 8.26
C ASN A 61 0.10 -3.28 7.63
N ALA A 62 0.04 -4.48 8.23
CA ALA A 62 0.65 -5.67 7.64
C ALA A 62 -0.07 -6.05 6.34
N VAL A 63 -1.40 -5.98 6.32
CA VAL A 63 -2.22 -6.30 5.14
C VAL A 63 -2.00 -5.28 4.03
N PHE A 64 -2.01 -3.98 4.35
CA PHE A 64 -1.65 -2.94 3.39
C PHE A 64 -0.23 -3.11 2.85
N GLY A 65 0.72 -3.51 3.70
CA GLY A 65 2.08 -3.84 3.30
C GLY A 65 2.19 -5.05 2.38
N TYR A 66 1.23 -5.99 2.41
CA TYR A 66 1.19 -7.10 1.44
C TYR A 66 0.74 -6.63 0.06
N LEU A 67 -0.31 -5.81 0.02
CA LEU A 67 -0.85 -5.26 -1.22
C LEU A 67 0.15 -4.32 -1.91
N ASN A 68 0.89 -3.51 -1.15
CA ASN A 68 1.88 -2.59 -1.69
C ASN A 68 3.06 -3.25 -2.42
N LYS A 69 3.24 -4.56 -2.29
CA LYS A 69 4.30 -5.30 -3.00
C LYS A 69 3.97 -5.62 -4.45
N PHE A 70 2.71 -5.49 -4.85
CA PHE A 70 2.24 -5.80 -6.19
C PHE A 70 1.78 -4.53 -6.88
N ASN A 71 2.24 -4.28 -8.11
CA ASN A 71 1.99 -3.03 -8.82
C ASN A 71 0.49 -2.75 -8.99
N GLU A 72 -0.27 -3.78 -9.35
CA GLU A 72 -1.72 -3.72 -9.55
C GLU A 72 -2.43 -3.31 -8.24
N ALA A 73 -2.05 -3.95 -7.12
CA ALA A 73 -2.67 -3.70 -5.82
C ALA A 73 -2.20 -2.40 -5.15
N HIS A 74 -0.97 -1.94 -5.41
CA HIS A 74 -0.43 -0.69 -4.85
C HIS A 74 -1.28 0.53 -5.22
N VAL A 75 -1.70 0.64 -6.49
CA VAL A 75 -2.56 1.74 -6.94
C VAL A 75 -3.90 1.72 -6.22
N MET A 76 -4.57 0.56 -6.24
CA MET A 76 -5.88 0.38 -5.62
C MET A 76 -5.84 0.63 -4.10
N THR A 77 -4.76 0.20 -3.44
CA THR A 77 -4.62 0.40 -1.99
C THR A 77 -4.49 1.88 -1.66
N TRP A 78 -3.74 2.64 -2.45
CA TRP A 78 -3.64 4.08 -2.24
C TRP A 78 -4.96 4.81 -2.48
N GLU A 79 -5.71 4.44 -3.51
CA GLU A 79 -7.04 4.99 -3.77
C GLU A 79 -8.04 4.65 -2.67
N PHE A 80 -8.00 3.41 -2.17
CA PHE A 80 -8.79 2.95 -1.04
C PHE A 80 -8.50 3.78 0.21
N VAL A 81 -7.23 3.95 0.58
CA VAL A 81 -6.82 4.74 1.76
C VAL A 81 -7.31 6.18 1.66
N GLN A 82 -7.23 6.80 0.48
CA GLN A 82 -7.72 8.16 0.29
C GLN A 82 -9.24 8.26 0.44
N ARG A 83 -9.99 7.29 -0.09
CA ARG A 83 -11.46 7.26 -0.01
C ARG A 83 -11.94 6.96 1.41
N GLU A 84 -11.33 5.99 2.06
CA GLU A 84 -11.68 5.54 3.41
C GLU A 84 -10.99 6.35 4.51
N TRP A 85 -10.34 7.48 4.18
CA TRP A 85 -9.57 8.25 5.15
C TRP A 85 -10.40 8.65 6.37
N SER A 86 -11.66 9.06 6.16
CA SER A 86 -12.58 9.43 7.24
C SER A 86 -13.30 8.24 7.87
N ASN A 87 -13.11 7.02 7.36
CA ASN A 87 -13.75 5.81 7.89
C ASN A 87 -13.15 5.49 9.28
N PRO A 88 -13.97 5.35 10.34
CA PRO A 88 -13.47 5.05 11.68
C PRO A 88 -12.81 3.68 11.79
N LEU A 89 -13.09 2.76 10.85
CA LEU A 89 -12.49 1.43 10.79
C LEU A 89 -11.05 1.45 10.27
N LEU A 90 -10.64 2.52 9.58
CA LEU A 90 -9.24 2.74 9.26
C LEU A 90 -8.54 3.35 10.48
N THR A 91 -8.14 2.52 11.44
CA THR A 91 -7.67 3.00 12.74
C THR A 91 -6.17 3.33 12.72
N ASN A 92 -5.39 2.72 11.84
CA ASN A 92 -3.92 2.81 11.86
C ASN A 92 -3.35 3.81 10.82
N ARG A 93 -4.02 4.95 10.65
CA ARG A 93 -3.76 5.94 9.59
C ARG A 93 -2.32 6.43 9.54
N ALA A 94 -1.69 6.66 10.69
CA ALA A 94 -0.29 7.09 10.75
C ALA A 94 0.66 6.06 10.11
N ASN A 95 0.51 4.78 10.46
CA ASN A 95 1.36 3.73 9.89
C ASN A 95 1.08 3.52 8.40
N VAL A 96 -0.17 3.65 7.97
CA VAL A 96 -0.53 3.62 6.55
C VAL A 96 0.22 4.73 5.80
N VAL A 97 0.14 5.99 6.26
CA VAL A 97 0.87 7.11 5.65
C VAL A 97 2.37 6.86 5.62
N ALA A 98 2.96 6.35 6.70
CA ALA A 98 4.39 6.03 6.74
C ALA A 98 4.77 4.97 5.70
N THR A 99 3.98 3.89 5.60
CA THR A 99 4.20 2.80 4.64
C THR A 99 4.14 3.32 3.20
N PHE A 100 3.09 4.06 2.85
CA PHE A 100 2.91 4.60 1.50
C PHE A 100 3.93 5.69 1.16
N GLY A 101 4.13 6.66 2.05
CA GLY A 101 5.05 7.77 1.81
C GLY A 101 6.50 7.32 1.59
N SER A 102 6.92 6.22 2.23
CA SER A 102 8.28 5.71 2.13
C SER A 102 8.67 5.20 0.74
N SER A 103 7.70 4.78 -0.09
CA SER A 103 7.94 4.21 -1.42
C SER A 103 7.75 5.21 -2.56
N LEU A 104 7.17 6.39 -2.30
CA LEU A 104 6.87 7.37 -3.34
C LEU A 104 8.16 7.98 -3.92
N LYS A 105 8.17 8.09 -5.26
CA LYS A 105 9.32 8.58 -6.04
C LYS A 105 8.93 9.57 -7.14
N THR A 106 7.64 9.77 -7.39
CA THR A 106 7.14 10.61 -8.49
C THR A 106 6.41 11.84 -7.94
N LYS A 107 6.53 12.96 -8.64
CA LYS A 107 5.87 14.22 -8.26
C LYS A 107 4.36 14.06 -8.09
N TRP A 108 3.71 13.40 -9.04
CA TRP A 108 2.26 13.19 -8.99
C TRP A 108 1.81 12.43 -7.73
N ARG A 109 2.50 11.34 -7.34
CA ARG A 109 2.17 10.61 -6.09
C ARG A 109 2.42 11.45 -4.85
N ILE A 110 3.49 12.25 -4.84
CA ILE A 110 3.80 13.16 -3.73
C ILE A 110 2.71 14.23 -3.60
N ASP A 111 2.23 14.78 -4.72
CA ASP A 111 1.16 15.76 -4.73
C ASP A 111 -0.16 15.16 -4.22
N GLN A 112 -0.45 13.88 -4.52
CA GLN A 112 -1.58 13.18 -3.91
C GLN A 112 -1.45 13.02 -2.38
N LEU A 113 -0.24 12.70 -1.88
CA LEU A 113 0.01 12.62 -0.44
C LEU A 113 -0.16 14.00 0.23
N LYS A 114 0.33 15.07 -0.39
CA LYS A 114 0.12 16.45 0.07
C LYS A 114 -1.37 16.83 0.06
N ALA A 115 -2.11 16.46 -0.97
CA ALA A 115 -3.55 16.71 -1.04
C ALA A 115 -4.32 15.97 0.06
N LEU A 116 -3.96 14.70 0.34
CA LEU A 116 -4.54 13.95 1.45
C LEU A 116 -4.23 14.62 2.79
N PHE A 117 -3.00 15.10 2.99
CA PHE A 117 -2.60 15.80 4.21
C PHE A 117 -3.41 17.09 4.42
N GLU A 118 -3.59 17.92 3.39
CA GLU A 118 -4.39 19.14 3.50
C GLU A 118 -5.87 18.84 3.80
N ARG A 119 -6.44 17.79 3.19
CA ARG A 119 -7.79 17.32 3.54
C ARG A 119 -7.86 16.85 5.01
N ALA A 120 -6.86 16.10 5.47
CA ALA A 120 -6.80 15.59 6.84
C ALA A 120 -6.66 16.71 7.89
N LYS A 121 -5.92 17.78 7.55
CA LYS A 121 -5.79 18.98 8.40
C LYS A 121 -7.12 19.68 8.59
N GLY A 122 -7.95 19.78 7.55
CA GLY A 122 -9.23 20.50 7.62
C GLY A 122 -9.08 21.95 8.12
N GLY A 123 -7.98 22.62 7.75
CA GLY A 123 -7.65 23.98 8.19
C GLY A 123 -6.90 24.08 9.53
N LYS A 124 -6.61 22.98 10.23
CA LYS A 124 -5.79 22.96 11.45
C LYS A 124 -4.29 22.96 11.14
N ASP A 125 -3.47 23.28 12.14
CA ASP A 125 -2.02 23.08 12.04
C ASP A 125 -1.68 21.59 12.02
N ALA A 126 -0.54 21.25 11.41
CA ALA A 126 -0.04 19.87 11.35
C ALA A 126 0.14 19.24 12.75
N LYS A 127 0.57 20.03 13.74
CA LYS A 127 0.76 19.57 15.12
C LYS A 127 -0.57 19.21 15.83
N ASP A 128 -1.69 19.69 15.31
CA ASP A 128 -3.02 19.55 15.93
C ASP A 128 -3.82 18.38 15.33
N ILE A 129 -3.23 17.63 14.40
CA ILE A 129 -3.82 16.38 13.90
C ILE A 129 -2.96 15.16 14.29
N PRO A 130 -3.56 14.01 14.65
CA PRO A 130 -2.81 12.86 15.15
C PRO A 130 -1.72 12.36 14.20
N GLU A 131 -1.97 12.37 12.89
CA GLU A 131 -1.06 11.87 11.86
C GLU A 131 -0.09 12.94 11.33
N GLY A 132 -0.17 14.19 11.79
CA GLY A 132 0.46 15.32 11.11
C GLY A 132 1.98 15.27 11.07
N ALA A 133 2.62 14.87 12.17
CA ALA A 133 4.08 14.64 12.19
C ALA A 133 4.49 13.53 11.21
N THR A 134 3.64 12.52 11.04
CA THR A 134 3.90 11.40 10.11
C THR A 134 3.74 11.84 8.66
N PHE A 135 2.74 12.65 8.34
CA PHE A 135 2.61 13.26 7.01
C PHE A 135 3.82 14.09 6.63
N VAL A 136 4.30 14.97 7.52
CA VAL A 136 5.48 15.81 7.26
C VAL A 136 6.69 14.94 6.91
N ARG A 137 7.00 13.95 7.76
CA ARG A 137 8.13 13.04 7.52
C ARG A 137 7.97 12.20 6.25
N ALA A 138 6.76 11.74 5.96
CA ALA A 138 6.45 10.96 4.77
C ALA A 138 6.65 11.79 3.49
N ILE A 139 6.20 13.04 3.47
CA ILE A 139 6.38 13.96 2.35
C ILE A 139 7.88 14.29 2.16
N GLU A 140 8.59 14.61 3.24
CA GLU A 140 10.04 14.87 3.19
C GLU A 140 10.81 13.66 2.61
N ARG A 141 10.51 12.45 3.10
CA ARG A 141 11.13 11.22 2.60
C ARG A 141 10.84 11.00 1.13
N ALA A 142 9.61 11.24 0.70
CA ALA A 142 9.21 11.05 -0.69
C ALA A 142 9.92 12.03 -1.64
N GLU A 143 10.10 13.29 -1.22
CA GLU A 143 10.87 14.27 -2.01
C GLU A 143 12.35 13.88 -2.09
N ILE A 144 12.95 13.41 -0.99
CA ILE A 144 14.33 12.88 -0.99
C ILE A 144 14.45 11.70 -1.96
N ASN A 145 13.50 10.77 -1.93
CA ASN A 145 13.47 9.62 -2.84
C ASN A 145 13.36 10.05 -4.31
N ARG A 146 12.52 11.03 -4.62
CA ARG A 146 12.36 11.58 -5.97
C ARG A 146 13.68 12.17 -6.47
N LEU A 147 14.30 13.04 -5.68
CA LEU A 147 15.59 13.66 -6.02
C LEU A 147 16.69 12.61 -6.23
N TRP A 148 16.70 11.56 -5.42
CA TRP A 148 17.65 10.46 -5.59
C TRP A 148 17.44 9.72 -6.92
N VAL A 149 16.19 9.43 -7.29
CA VAL A 149 15.86 8.78 -8.57
C VAL A 149 16.22 9.68 -9.75
N GLU A 150 15.95 10.99 -9.68
CA GLU A 150 16.31 11.95 -10.73
C GLU A 150 17.83 12.03 -10.92
N LYS A 151 18.59 12.03 -9.83
CA LYS A 151 20.05 12.13 -9.87
C LYS A 151 20.75 10.83 -10.29
N HIS A 152 20.21 9.67 -9.89
CA HIS A 152 20.92 8.39 -10.00
C HIS A 152 20.24 7.35 -10.88
N GLY A 153 18.95 7.51 -11.22
CA GLY A 153 18.16 6.51 -11.92
C GLY A 153 18.73 6.14 -13.30
N GLY A 154 19.12 7.14 -14.09
CA GLY A 154 19.72 6.92 -15.42
C GLY A 154 21.04 6.16 -15.35
N ASN A 155 21.89 6.47 -14.38
CA ASN A 155 23.19 5.80 -14.20
C ASN A 155 23.01 4.33 -13.80
N ILE A 156 22.04 4.04 -12.94
CA ILE A 156 21.71 2.67 -12.53
C ILE A 156 21.17 1.88 -13.72
N ALA A 157 20.23 2.45 -14.49
CA ALA A 157 19.68 1.79 -15.67
C ALA A 157 20.79 1.45 -16.69
N ALA A 158 21.68 2.41 -16.97
CA ALA A 158 22.81 2.19 -17.86
C ALA A 158 23.75 1.07 -17.36
N LEU A 159 24.07 1.06 -16.06
CA LEU A 159 24.91 0.01 -15.46
C LEU A 159 24.24 -1.36 -15.55
N VAL A 160 22.95 -1.47 -15.25
CA VAL A 160 22.23 -2.75 -15.33
C VAL A 160 22.21 -3.27 -16.77
N SER A 161 21.96 -2.41 -17.76
CA SER A 161 22.01 -2.80 -19.18
C SER A 161 23.39 -3.29 -19.61
N GLN A 162 24.47 -2.73 -19.06
CA GLN A 162 25.83 -3.20 -19.33
C GLN A 162 26.12 -4.57 -18.70
N LEU A 163 25.58 -4.83 -17.51
CA LEU A 163 25.75 -6.09 -16.78
C LEU A 163 24.83 -7.21 -17.29
N THR A 164 23.79 -6.89 -18.07
CA THR A 164 22.84 -7.84 -18.63
C THR A 164 22.66 -7.67 -20.15
N PRO A 165 23.71 -7.92 -20.97
CA PRO A 165 23.58 -7.79 -22.41
C PRO A 165 22.55 -8.79 -22.96
N GLY A 166 21.44 -8.30 -23.52
CA GLY A 166 20.42 -9.12 -24.19
C GLY A 166 19.07 -9.23 -23.47
N THR A 167 18.86 -8.59 -22.32
CA THR A 167 17.52 -8.45 -21.72
C THR A 167 17.05 -7.01 -21.85
N ASP A 168 16.15 -6.74 -22.80
CA ASP A 168 15.49 -5.44 -22.92
C ASP A 168 14.71 -5.14 -21.63
N ILE A 169 15.19 -4.18 -20.85
CA ILE A 169 14.45 -3.63 -19.71
C ILE A 169 13.59 -2.50 -20.27
N PRO A 170 12.24 -2.62 -20.26
CA PRO A 170 11.38 -1.53 -20.72
C PRO A 170 11.56 -0.31 -19.80
N PRO A 171 11.49 0.92 -20.35
CA PRO A 171 11.62 2.13 -19.54
C PRO A 171 10.49 2.18 -18.51
N THR A 172 10.85 2.39 -17.25
CA THR A 172 9.93 2.57 -16.13
C THR A 172 9.10 3.85 -16.31
N ALA A 173 7.77 3.72 -16.29
CA ALA A 173 6.78 4.79 -16.21
C ALA A 173 6.65 5.39 -14.80
#